data_AF-A0A1V8TTL2-F1
#
_entry.id   AF-A0A1V8TTL2-F1
#
_cell.length_a   1.000
_cell.length_b   1.000
_cell.length_c   1.000
_cell.angle_alpha   90.00
_cell.angle_beta   90.00
_cell.angle_gamma   90.00
#
_symmetry.space_group_name_H-M   'P 1'
#
loop_
_entity.id
_entity.type
_entity.pdbx_description
1 polymer ?
#
loop_
_entity_poly.entity_id
_entity_poly.type
_entity_poly.pdbx_seq_one_letter_code
_entity_poly.pdbx_strand_id
1 'polypeptide(L)'
;MATNPYPSSPPKPHPQHQPHDSGLSLTASTVLSPEAQKRISDLEAELSLLTDKVASASQRFADYENEIRVLNAQVRQEKRRNASLDCTVSGGEGGGEAGRVVGVAERAVNGSAAQKPGISRFGSFMHARKAIGGLGATPETEVANPLASAGAAARERELEAQLSQERDLRLAAEAKMGDTAGEVEELTASLFGQANEMVATERKEHARLKERIQVLERRDAKFGTRVQALEERDRERQRRLENLERAVGRAERVRGVLGGGAGEKG
;
A
#
# COMPACT_ATOMS: atom_id res chain seq x y z
N MET A 1 -24.99 50.94 -42.93
CA MET A 1 -24.15 52.05 -42.42
C MET A 1 -23.85 51.71 -40.97
N ALA A 2 -22.63 51.53 -40.49
CA ALA A 2 -21.35 52.08 -40.90
C ALA A 2 -20.27 50.98 -41.01
N THR A 3 -19.54 51.06 -42.10
CA THR A 3 -18.18 50.57 -42.30
C THR A 3 -17.22 51.40 -41.43
N ASN A 4 -16.22 50.78 -40.80
CA ASN A 4 -14.79 51.11 -40.95
C ASN A 4 -13.89 50.31 -39.98
N PRO A 5 -12.55 50.33 -40.12
CA PRO A 5 -11.84 49.17 -40.67
C PRO A 5 -10.74 48.68 -39.69
N TYR A 6 -10.36 47.42 -39.76
CA TYR A 6 -9.12 46.97 -39.13
C TYR A 6 -7.94 47.35 -40.05
N PRO A 7 -7.00 48.21 -39.62
CA PRO A 7 -5.77 48.40 -40.37
C PRO A 7 -4.88 47.17 -40.19
N SER A 8 -4.70 46.45 -41.30
CA SER A 8 -3.57 45.54 -41.51
C SER A 8 -2.29 46.37 -41.44
N SER A 9 -1.46 46.12 -40.44
CA SER A 9 -0.07 46.56 -40.41
C SER A 9 0.81 45.31 -40.28
N PRO A 10 1.81 45.13 -41.15
CA PRO A 10 2.70 43.97 -41.08
C PRO A 10 3.58 44.05 -39.83
N PRO A 11 3.93 42.90 -39.21
CA PRO A 11 4.87 42.88 -38.10
C PRO A 11 6.23 43.39 -38.58
N LYS A 12 6.83 44.30 -37.80
CA LYS A 12 8.20 44.78 -38.00
C LYS A 12 9.15 43.57 -38.01
N PRO A 13 10.13 43.49 -38.93
CA PRO A 13 11.12 42.43 -38.88
C PRO A 13 11.91 42.57 -37.57
N HIS A 14 11.84 41.54 -36.74
CA HIS A 14 12.81 41.36 -35.67
C HIS A 14 14.22 41.32 -36.29
N PRO A 15 15.25 41.90 -35.64
CA PRO A 15 16.60 41.77 -36.13
C PRO A 15 16.89 40.28 -36.29
N GLN A 16 17.20 39.87 -37.52
CA GLN A 16 17.74 38.56 -37.79
C GLN A 16 18.93 38.40 -36.86
N HIS A 17 18.78 37.51 -35.87
CA HIS A 17 19.94 37.00 -35.16
C HIS A 17 20.85 36.44 -36.25
N GLN A 18 21.96 37.15 -36.47
CA GLN A 18 23.09 36.56 -37.16
C GLN A 18 23.34 35.21 -36.48
N PRO A 19 23.54 34.12 -37.23
CA PRO A 19 24.11 32.94 -36.64
C PRO A 19 25.43 33.40 -36.03
N HIS A 20 25.49 33.44 -34.70
CA HIS A 20 26.75 33.53 -34.00
C HIS A 20 27.44 32.23 -34.37
N ASP A 21 28.27 32.30 -35.39
CA ASP A 21 29.22 31.28 -35.76
C ASP A 21 30.13 31.11 -34.54
N SER A 22 29.66 30.25 -33.64
CA SER A 22 30.47 29.62 -32.61
C SER A 22 30.99 28.28 -33.16
N GLY A 23 31.09 28.14 -34.49
CA GLY A 23 32.12 27.34 -35.09
C GLY A 23 33.43 28.12 -34.99
N LEU A 24 34.50 27.46 -34.54
CA LEU A 24 35.85 28.01 -34.36
C LEU A 24 36.16 28.66 -32.99
N SER A 25 36.00 27.86 -31.94
CA SER A 25 37.05 27.80 -30.90
C SER A 25 37.45 26.34 -30.60
N LEU A 26 37.57 25.52 -31.65
CA LEU A 26 38.12 24.16 -31.55
C LEU A 26 39.65 24.11 -31.66
N THR A 27 40.33 25.25 -31.89
CA THR A 27 41.80 25.28 -32.04
C THR A 27 42.52 26.11 -30.98
N ALA A 28 41.77 26.70 -30.02
CA ALA A 28 42.33 27.34 -28.83
C ALA A 28 42.12 26.49 -27.54
N SER A 29 41.80 25.20 -27.67
CA SER A 29 41.48 24.30 -26.55
C SER A 29 42.67 23.50 -25.98
N THR A 30 43.91 23.80 -26.37
CA THR A 30 45.05 22.96 -25.93
C THR A 30 45.65 23.35 -24.58
N VAL A 31 45.18 24.42 -23.92
CA VAL A 31 45.65 24.79 -22.57
C VAL A 31 44.46 25.21 -21.70
N LEU A 32 43.55 24.27 -21.44
CA LEU A 32 42.69 24.35 -20.27
C LEU A 32 43.60 24.46 -19.04
N SER A 33 43.35 25.44 -18.15
CA SER A 33 44.06 25.54 -16.87
C SER A 33 44.11 24.16 -16.20
N PRO A 34 45.25 23.73 -15.61
CA PRO A 34 45.37 22.42 -14.99
C PRO A 34 44.31 22.16 -13.91
N GLU A 35 43.78 23.23 -13.32
CA GLU A 35 42.65 23.17 -12.38
C GLU A 35 41.32 22.86 -13.07
N ALA A 36 41.06 23.44 -14.24
CA ALA A 36 39.88 23.15 -15.05
C ALA A 36 39.89 21.70 -15.56
N GLN A 37 41.05 21.17 -15.96
CA GLN A 37 41.21 19.78 -16.38
C GLN A 37 40.91 18.80 -15.24
N LYS A 38 41.42 19.07 -14.02
CA LYS A 38 41.09 18.28 -12.84
C LYS A 38 39.59 18.30 -12.53
N ARG A 39 38.97 19.48 -12.60
CA ARG A 39 37.53 19.61 -12.34
C ARG A 39 36.69 18.84 -13.36
N ILE A 40 37.11 18.83 -14.63
CA ILE A 40 36.45 18.06 -15.68
C ILE A 40 36.57 16.55 -15.39
N SER A 41 37.76 16.04 -15.04
CA SER A 41 37.92 14.61 -14.73
C SER A 41 37.10 14.17 -13.51
N ASP A 42 37.03 15.02 -12.48
CA ASP A 42 36.23 14.73 -11.28
C ASP A 42 34.74 14.67 -11.62
N LEU A 43 34.25 15.62 -12.42
CA LEU A 43 32.84 15.65 -12.85
C LEU A 43 32.51 14.47 -13.77
N GLU A 44 33.43 14.07 -14.64
CA GLU A 44 33.26 12.87 -15.49
C GLU A 44 33.21 11.59 -14.65
N ALA A 45 34.03 11.48 -13.59
CA ALA A 45 33.97 10.35 -12.66
C ALA A 45 32.66 10.33 -11.86
N GLU A 46 32.15 11.49 -11.44
CA GLU A 46 30.83 11.60 -10.80
C GLU A 46 29.71 11.18 -11.75
N LEU A 47 29.76 11.61 -13.01
CA LEU A 47 28.79 11.22 -14.04
C LEU A 47 28.86 9.72 -14.33
N SER A 48 30.06 9.12 -14.39
CA SER A 48 30.20 7.67 -14.58
C SER A 48 29.56 6.90 -13.42
N LEU A 49 29.85 7.30 -12.18
CA LEU A 49 29.31 6.66 -10.99
C LEU A 49 27.79 6.84 -10.87
N LEU A 50 27.28 8.00 -11.27
CA LEU A 50 25.83 8.22 -11.33
C LEU A 50 25.18 7.36 -12.42
N THR A 51 25.83 7.22 -13.57
CA THR A 51 25.36 6.36 -14.66
C THR A 51 25.31 4.89 -14.22
N ASP A 52 26.35 4.40 -13.54
CA ASP A 52 26.39 3.04 -12.99
C ASP A 52 25.27 2.82 -11.95
N LYS A 53 25.01 3.82 -11.11
CA LYS A 53 23.88 3.79 -10.15
C LYS A 53 22.54 3.75 -10.86
N VAL A 54 22.34 4.54 -11.91
CA VAL A 54 21.11 4.55 -12.70
C VAL A 54 20.94 3.19 -13.41
N ALA A 55 22.00 2.63 -13.97
CA ALA A 55 21.98 1.30 -14.59
C ALA A 55 21.63 0.20 -13.56
N SER A 56 22.24 0.23 -12.38
CA SER A 56 21.93 -0.70 -11.29
C SER A 56 20.49 -0.56 -10.78
N ALA A 57 19.98 0.68 -10.66
CA ALA A 57 18.60 0.92 -10.28
C ALA A 57 17.62 0.43 -11.35
N SER A 58 17.91 0.68 -12.63
CA SER A 58 17.13 0.19 -13.77
C SER A 58 17.03 -1.34 -13.79
N GLN A 59 18.15 -2.04 -13.54
CA GLN A 59 18.16 -3.50 -13.43
C GLN A 59 17.24 -3.99 -12.31
N ARG A 60 17.31 -3.36 -11.13
CA ARG A 60 16.42 -3.71 -10.00
C ARG A 60 14.96 -3.46 -10.33
N PHE A 61 14.63 -2.40 -11.08
CA PHE A 61 13.26 -2.18 -11.53
C PHE A 61 12.79 -3.28 -12.48
N ALA A 62 13.63 -3.76 -13.39
CA ALA A 62 13.29 -4.90 -14.24
C ALA A 62 13.03 -6.18 -13.42
N ASP A 63 13.83 -6.42 -12.38
CA ASP A 63 13.64 -7.56 -11.46
C ASP A 63 12.31 -7.44 -10.69
N TYR A 64 12.00 -6.25 -10.15
CA TYR A 64 10.72 -6.01 -9.47
C TYR A 64 9.52 -6.12 -10.41
N GLU A 65 9.63 -5.63 -11.65
CA GLU A 65 8.57 -5.80 -12.64
C GLU A 65 8.29 -7.28 -12.95
N ASN A 66 9.34 -8.10 -13.04
CA ASN A 66 9.22 -9.54 -13.24
C ASN A 66 8.55 -10.22 -12.03
N GLU A 67 8.96 -9.87 -10.81
CA GLU A 67 8.34 -10.38 -9.59
C GLU A 67 6.85 -10.02 -9.51
N ILE A 68 6.49 -8.78 -9.84
CA ILE A 68 5.09 -8.33 -9.92
C ILE A 68 4.30 -9.15 -10.94
N ARG A 69 4.90 -9.48 -12.11
CA ARG A 69 4.24 -10.34 -13.11
C ARG A 69 3.99 -11.75 -12.57
N VAL A 70 4.98 -12.34 -11.90
CA VAL A 70 4.87 -13.67 -11.29
C VAL A 70 3.82 -13.68 -10.19
N LEU A 71 3.85 -12.72 -9.26
CA LEU A 71 2.87 -12.61 -8.17
C LEU A 71 1.45 -12.41 -8.72
N ASN A 72 1.27 -11.56 -9.73
CA ASN A 72 -0.04 -11.39 -10.36
C ASN A 72 -0.53 -12.67 -11.06
N ALA A 73 0.37 -13.44 -11.69
CA ALA A 73 0.03 -14.73 -12.27
C ALA A 73 -0.37 -15.74 -11.20
N GLN A 74 0.37 -15.78 -10.08
CA GLN A 74 0.07 -16.64 -8.93
C GLN A 74 -1.29 -16.29 -8.30
N VAL A 75 -1.56 -15.02 -8.05
CA VAL A 75 -2.87 -14.56 -7.53
C VAL A 75 -4.01 -14.93 -8.48
N ARG A 76 -3.80 -14.80 -9.80
CA ARG A 76 -4.79 -15.24 -10.80
C ARG A 76 -5.00 -16.75 -10.78
N GLN A 77 -3.94 -17.53 -10.60
CA GLN A 77 -4.01 -18.98 -10.49
C GLN A 77 -4.74 -19.40 -9.22
N GLU A 78 -4.45 -18.76 -8.07
CA GLU A 78 -5.15 -19.03 -6.82
C GLU A 78 -6.64 -18.67 -6.90
N LYS A 79 -6.99 -17.53 -7.52
CA LYS A 79 -8.39 -17.17 -7.77
C LYS A 79 -9.09 -18.21 -8.64
N ARG A 80 -8.43 -18.72 -9.68
CA ARG A 80 -8.97 -19.81 -10.51
C ARG A 80 -9.11 -21.12 -9.74
N ARG A 81 -8.12 -21.47 -8.91
CA ARG A 81 -8.18 -22.66 -8.04
C ARG A 81 -9.33 -22.56 -7.05
N ASN A 82 -9.50 -21.42 -6.40
CA ASN A 82 -10.57 -21.18 -5.44
C ASN A 82 -11.95 -21.14 -6.12
N ALA A 83 -12.07 -20.55 -7.32
CA ALA A 83 -13.30 -20.60 -8.11
C ALA A 83 -13.63 -22.02 -8.61
N SER A 84 -12.63 -22.84 -8.89
CA SER A 84 -12.81 -24.25 -9.26
C SER A 84 -13.23 -25.14 -8.08
N LEU A 85 -12.89 -24.76 -6.85
CA LEU A 85 -13.39 -25.45 -5.65
C LEU A 85 -14.87 -25.08 -5.39
N ASP A 86 -15.28 -23.87 -5.76
CA ASP A 86 -16.66 -23.38 -5.63
C ASP A 86 -17.63 -24.02 -6.67
N CYS A 87 -17.14 -24.43 -7.84
CA CYS A 87 -17.98 -25.08 -8.88
C CYS A 87 -18.20 -26.60 -8.69
N THR A 88 -17.73 -27.21 -7.60
CA THR A 88 -17.99 -28.64 -7.31
C THR A 88 -19.17 -28.86 -6.36
N VAL A 89 -19.83 -27.80 -5.89
CA VAL A 89 -21.00 -27.88 -4.98
C VAL A 89 -22.27 -27.24 -5.58
N SER A 90 -22.23 -26.68 -6.79
CA SER A 90 -23.44 -26.19 -7.47
C SER A 90 -23.51 -26.61 -8.93
N GLY A 91 -24.50 -27.43 -9.25
CA GLY A 91 -25.15 -27.44 -10.55
C GLY A 91 -24.94 -28.70 -11.37
N GLY A 92 -25.67 -29.75 -10.99
CA GLY A 92 -26.31 -30.57 -12.00
C GLY A 92 -27.28 -29.71 -12.82
N GLU A 93 -27.36 -30.02 -14.12
CA GLU A 93 -28.43 -29.70 -15.06
C GLU A 93 -28.57 -28.25 -15.59
N GLY A 94 -28.53 -28.14 -16.93
CA GLY A 94 -29.09 -27.01 -17.69
C GLY A 94 -28.19 -26.48 -18.82
N GLY A 95 -28.42 -26.93 -20.06
CA GLY A 95 -27.72 -26.47 -21.26
C GLY A 95 -28.13 -25.07 -21.73
N GLY A 96 -27.32 -24.46 -22.61
CA GLY A 96 -27.67 -23.22 -23.30
C GLY A 96 -26.47 -22.42 -23.84
N GLU A 97 -26.11 -22.70 -25.08
CA GLU A 97 -25.74 -21.78 -26.19
C GLU A 97 -25.01 -20.42 -25.97
N ALA A 98 -23.91 -20.28 -26.72
CA ALA A 98 -23.28 -19.10 -27.34
C ALA A 98 -23.58 -17.65 -26.87
N GLY A 99 -22.52 -16.87 -26.62
CA GLY A 99 -22.63 -15.41 -26.54
C GLY A 99 -21.31 -14.67 -26.25
N ARG A 100 -20.53 -14.39 -27.30
CA ARG A 100 -19.35 -13.51 -27.34
C ARG A 100 -19.77 -12.04 -27.23
N VAL A 101 -19.19 -11.25 -26.31
CA VAL A 101 -18.69 -9.87 -26.58
C VAL A 101 -17.86 -9.29 -25.44
N VAL A 102 -16.82 -8.57 -25.86
CA VAL A 102 -15.86 -7.77 -25.11
C VAL A 102 -16.48 -6.41 -24.74
N GLY A 103 -16.19 -5.89 -23.54
CA GLY A 103 -16.56 -4.53 -23.14
C GLY A 103 -15.74 -4.03 -21.96
N VAL A 104 -14.80 -3.14 -22.24
CA VAL A 104 -13.97 -2.37 -21.31
C VAL A 104 -14.80 -1.20 -20.76
N ALA A 105 -14.83 -1.01 -19.43
CA ALA A 105 -14.96 0.31 -18.80
C ALA A 105 -14.56 0.25 -17.32
N GLU A 106 -13.78 1.25 -16.92
CA GLU A 106 -13.17 1.45 -15.62
C GLU A 106 -14.13 1.90 -14.49
N ARG A 107 -13.75 1.48 -13.28
CA ARG A 107 -13.60 2.30 -12.05
C ARG A 107 -14.76 3.22 -11.63
N ALA A 108 -15.56 2.70 -10.68
CA ALA A 108 -16.22 3.51 -9.67
C ALA A 108 -15.76 3.05 -8.27
N VAL A 109 -15.51 4.04 -7.41
CA VAL A 109 -14.85 3.95 -6.11
C VAL A 109 -15.89 3.86 -4.99
N ASN A 110 -15.65 2.93 -4.06
CA ASN A 110 -16.06 2.85 -2.65
C ASN A 110 -17.51 3.11 -2.20
N GLY A 111 -18.05 2.10 -1.53
CA GLY A 111 -19.21 2.20 -0.64
C GLY A 111 -19.58 0.85 -0.06
N SER A 112 -18.70 0.29 0.78
CA SER A 112 -18.94 -0.97 1.51
C SER A 112 -20.03 -0.76 2.57
N ALA A 113 -21.16 -1.47 2.42
CA ALA A 113 -22.11 -1.72 3.48
C ALA A 113 -22.41 -3.22 3.51
N ALA A 114 -22.07 -3.84 4.64
CA ALA A 114 -22.07 -5.26 4.89
C ALA A 114 -23.46 -5.90 4.66
N GLN A 115 -23.46 -6.98 3.88
CA GLN A 115 -24.55 -7.93 3.81
C GLN A 115 -24.64 -8.73 5.12
N LYS A 116 -25.84 -8.85 5.67
CA LYS A 116 -26.23 -9.99 6.52
C LYS A 116 -27.08 -10.92 5.64
N PRO A 117 -26.66 -12.16 5.36
CA PRO A 117 -27.57 -13.14 4.77
C PRO A 117 -28.49 -13.65 5.88
N GLY A 118 -29.76 -13.28 5.81
CA GLY A 118 -30.80 -13.81 6.68
C GLY A 118 -31.03 -15.30 6.37
N ILE A 119 -30.76 -16.16 7.34
CA ILE A 119 -31.26 -17.53 7.37
C ILE A 119 -32.79 -17.43 7.47
N SER A 120 -33.46 -17.57 6.34
CA SER A 120 -34.92 -17.65 6.29
C SER A 120 -35.33 -18.44 5.05
N ARG A 121 -36.02 -19.56 5.32
CA ARG A 121 -36.92 -20.35 4.45
C ARG A 121 -36.65 -21.86 4.34
N PHE A 122 -36.08 -22.50 5.36
CA PHE A 122 -36.17 -23.96 5.55
C PHE A 122 -37.59 -24.49 5.87
N GLY A 123 -38.65 -23.70 5.65
CA GLY A 123 -40.04 -24.07 5.98
C GLY A 123 -40.79 -24.88 4.92
N SER A 124 -40.12 -25.44 3.90
CA SER A 124 -40.80 -26.11 2.77
C SER A 124 -40.72 -27.65 2.79
N PHE A 125 -40.50 -28.28 3.93
CA PHE A 125 -40.57 -29.74 4.08
C PHE A 125 -41.73 -30.15 4.98
N MET A 126 -42.96 -29.81 4.58
CA MET A 126 -44.16 -30.49 5.03
C MET A 126 -44.69 -31.31 3.85
N HIS A 127 -44.10 -32.48 3.66
CA HIS A 127 -44.64 -33.49 2.74
C HIS A 127 -45.98 -33.99 3.28
N ALA A 128 -47.02 -33.75 2.47
CA ALA A 128 -48.17 -34.61 2.23
C ALA A 128 -48.70 -35.44 3.40
N ARG A 129 -49.45 -34.80 4.31
CA ARG A 129 -50.50 -35.53 5.05
C ARG A 129 -51.73 -35.62 4.15
N LYS A 130 -51.75 -36.68 3.34
CA LYS A 130 -52.90 -37.15 2.59
C LYS A 130 -54.11 -37.24 3.53
N ALA A 131 -55.01 -36.26 3.45
CA ALA A 131 -56.30 -36.31 4.12
C ALA A 131 -57.18 -37.35 3.41
N ILE A 132 -57.15 -38.58 3.92
CA ILE A 132 -58.19 -39.58 3.66
C ILE A 132 -59.10 -39.59 4.88
N GLY A 133 -60.35 -39.15 4.67
CA GLY A 133 -61.56 -39.85 5.10
C GLY A 133 -61.82 -40.11 6.59
N GLY A 134 -62.94 -39.56 7.06
CA GLY A 134 -63.84 -40.31 7.95
C GLY A 134 -63.65 -40.10 9.45
N LEU A 135 -64.22 -39.02 9.97
CA LEU A 135 -64.66 -38.96 11.37
C LEU A 135 -65.95 -39.77 11.50
N GLY A 136 -65.83 -41.01 11.97
CA GLY A 136 -66.96 -41.86 12.31
C GLY A 136 -66.50 -43.15 12.98
N ALA A 137 -67.18 -43.48 14.08
CA ALA A 137 -67.20 -44.75 14.81
C ALA A 137 -66.15 -45.00 15.91
N THR A 138 -66.71 -44.95 17.12
CA THR A 138 -66.43 -45.67 18.38
C THR A 138 -65.66 -47.00 18.30
N PRO A 139 -64.95 -47.38 19.38
CA PRO A 139 -64.19 -48.62 19.47
C PRO A 139 -65.08 -49.77 19.96
N GLU A 140 -65.36 -50.77 19.13
CA GLU A 140 -65.83 -52.07 19.62
C GLU A 140 -65.23 -53.23 18.81
N THR A 141 -64.77 -54.21 19.58
CA THR A 141 -64.56 -55.64 19.24
C THR A 141 -63.36 -56.01 18.38
N GLU A 142 -62.32 -56.48 19.08
CA GLU A 142 -61.22 -57.27 18.55
C GLU A 142 -61.73 -58.60 17.99
N VAL A 143 -61.41 -58.85 16.71
CA VAL A 143 -61.35 -60.20 16.16
C VAL A 143 -59.92 -60.38 15.65
N ALA A 144 -59.17 -61.26 16.33
CA ALA A 144 -57.76 -61.51 16.08
C ALA A 144 -57.54 -62.03 14.65
N ASN A 145 -56.94 -61.21 13.80
CA ASN A 145 -56.43 -61.61 12.50
C ASN A 145 -54.89 -61.75 12.61
N PRO A 146 -54.32 -62.97 12.66
CA PRO A 146 -52.90 -63.20 12.96
C PRO A 146 -51.94 -62.67 11.89
N LEU A 147 -52.44 -62.32 10.70
CA LEU A 147 -51.66 -61.72 9.64
C LEU A 147 -51.33 -60.24 9.92
N ALA A 148 -52.13 -59.55 10.74
CA ALA A 148 -51.89 -58.16 11.12
C ALA A 148 -50.79 -58.01 12.18
N SER A 149 -50.62 -58.98 13.10
CA SER A 149 -49.55 -58.93 14.11
C SER A 149 -48.18 -59.26 13.52
N ALA A 150 -48.12 -60.15 12.51
CA ALA A 150 -46.89 -60.41 11.76
C ALA A 150 -46.39 -59.16 11.00
N GLY A 151 -47.30 -58.39 10.41
CA GLY A 151 -46.99 -57.09 9.80
C GLY A 151 -46.56 -56.02 10.81
N ALA A 152 -47.14 -56.03 12.02
CA ALA A 152 -46.73 -55.15 13.11
C ALA A 152 -45.31 -55.46 13.62
N ALA A 153 -44.96 -56.74 13.80
CA ALA A 153 -43.62 -57.16 14.21
C ALA A 153 -42.55 -56.89 13.14
N ALA A 154 -42.90 -57.01 11.85
CA ALA A 154 -42.00 -56.62 10.75
C ALA A 154 -41.72 -55.11 10.75
N ARG A 155 -42.77 -54.30 10.98
CA ARG A 155 -42.66 -52.84 11.11
C ARG A 155 -41.85 -52.43 12.34
N GLU A 156 -42.00 -53.12 13.45
CA GLU A 156 -41.21 -52.89 14.66
C GLU A 156 -39.71 -53.13 14.43
N ARG A 157 -39.34 -54.25 13.78
CA ARG A 157 -37.95 -54.52 13.38
C ARG A 157 -37.39 -53.48 12.41
N GLU A 158 -38.21 -52.99 11.48
CA GLU A 158 -37.82 -51.92 10.56
C GLU A 158 -37.58 -50.60 11.30
N LEU A 159 -38.43 -50.25 12.28
CA LEU A 159 -38.25 -49.07 13.13
C LEU A 159 -36.99 -49.18 14.00
N GLU A 160 -36.70 -50.36 14.56
CA GLU A 160 -35.47 -50.62 15.31
C GLU A 160 -34.22 -50.45 14.43
N ALA A 161 -34.26 -50.99 13.20
CA ALA A 161 -33.17 -50.85 12.23
C ALA A 161 -32.96 -49.38 11.81
N GLN A 162 -34.05 -48.63 11.58
CA GLN A 162 -33.99 -47.21 11.28
C GLN A 162 -33.42 -46.40 12.45
N LEU A 163 -33.82 -46.69 13.68
CA LEU A 163 -33.28 -46.04 14.89
C LEU A 163 -31.79 -46.35 15.09
N SER A 164 -31.34 -47.58 14.83
CA SER A 164 -29.89 -47.88 14.87
C SER A 164 -29.12 -47.08 13.82
N GLN A 165 -29.66 -46.99 12.61
CA GLN A 165 -29.01 -46.26 11.52
C GLN A 165 -28.95 -44.74 11.81
N GLU A 166 -30.00 -44.17 12.39
CA GLU A 166 -30.03 -42.77 12.83
C GLU A 166 -28.98 -42.50 13.92
N ARG A 167 -28.86 -43.40 14.91
CA ARG A 167 -27.86 -43.27 15.98
C ARG A 167 -26.44 -43.33 15.42
N ASP A 168 -26.16 -44.24 14.49
CA ASP A 168 -24.85 -44.35 13.84
C ASP A 168 -24.51 -43.10 13.03
N LEU A 169 -25.49 -42.56 12.28
CA LEU A 169 -25.35 -41.30 11.55
C LEU A 169 -25.06 -40.13 12.50
N ARG A 170 -25.73 -40.10 13.66
CA ARG A 170 -25.50 -39.07 14.67
C ARG A 170 -24.12 -39.19 15.29
N LEU A 171 -23.69 -40.39 15.67
CA LEU A 171 -22.33 -40.62 16.19
C LEU A 171 -21.27 -40.21 15.17
N ALA A 172 -21.47 -40.53 13.89
CA ALA A 172 -20.57 -40.12 12.81
C ALA A 172 -20.56 -38.59 12.60
N ALA A 173 -21.71 -37.93 12.75
CA ALA A 173 -21.80 -36.46 12.69
C ALA A 173 -21.12 -35.80 13.90
N GLU A 174 -21.31 -36.35 15.11
CA GLU A 174 -20.67 -35.86 16.34
C GLU A 174 -19.14 -36.03 16.27
N ALA A 175 -18.64 -37.13 15.71
CA ALA A 175 -17.21 -37.32 15.46
C ALA A 175 -16.64 -36.27 14.49
N LYS A 176 -17.30 -36.08 13.33
CA LYS A 176 -16.90 -35.04 12.36
C LYS A 176 -16.96 -33.64 12.97
N MET A 177 -17.95 -33.37 13.82
CA MET A 177 -18.03 -32.09 14.53
C MET A 177 -16.83 -31.90 15.46
N GLY A 178 -16.42 -32.96 16.17
CA GLY A 178 -15.19 -32.97 16.97
C GLY A 178 -13.94 -32.67 16.14
N ASP A 179 -13.78 -33.33 14.99
CA ASP A 179 -12.66 -33.10 14.06
C ASP A 179 -12.62 -31.63 13.61
N THR A 180 -13.76 -31.09 13.17
CA THR A 180 -13.85 -29.68 12.75
C THR A 180 -13.58 -28.70 13.89
N ALA A 181 -13.96 -29.04 15.13
CA ALA A 181 -13.66 -28.21 16.29
C ALA A 181 -12.15 -28.18 16.55
N GLY A 182 -11.46 -29.31 16.45
CA GLY A 182 -10.00 -29.41 16.57
C GLY A 182 -9.26 -28.61 15.50
N GLU A 183 -9.67 -28.70 14.22
CA GLU A 183 -9.07 -27.93 13.13
C GLU A 183 -9.22 -26.42 13.35
N VAL A 184 -10.38 -25.97 13.86
CA VAL A 184 -10.61 -24.55 14.19
C VAL A 184 -9.72 -24.12 15.36
N GLU A 185 -9.54 -24.95 16.39
CA GLU A 185 -8.62 -24.67 17.50
C GLU A 185 -7.16 -24.57 17.02
N GLU A 186 -6.71 -25.46 16.13
CA GLU A 186 -5.37 -25.41 15.54
C GLU A 186 -5.15 -24.16 14.67
N LEU A 187 -6.12 -23.85 13.80
CA LEU A 187 -6.08 -22.66 12.95
C LEU A 187 -6.07 -21.38 13.79
N THR A 188 -6.88 -21.32 14.84
CA THR A 188 -6.91 -20.17 15.74
C THR A 188 -5.61 -20.05 16.53
N ALA A 189 -5.07 -21.15 17.06
CA ALA A 189 -3.76 -21.16 17.73
C ALA A 189 -2.64 -20.68 16.80
N SER A 190 -2.62 -21.14 15.54
CA SER A 190 -1.66 -20.71 14.52
C SER A 190 -1.80 -19.22 14.20
N LEU A 191 -3.03 -18.73 13.98
CA LEU A 191 -3.31 -17.32 13.69
C LEU A 191 -2.87 -16.42 14.85
N PHE A 192 -3.19 -16.78 16.10
CA PHE A 192 -2.76 -16.03 17.28
C PHE A 192 -1.24 -16.11 17.47
N GLY A 193 -0.61 -17.26 17.20
CA GLY A 193 0.85 -17.41 17.22
C GLY A 193 1.53 -16.47 16.23
N GLN A 194 1.10 -16.48 14.97
CA GLN A 194 1.63 -15.62 13.91
C GLN A 194 1.40 -14.13 14.21
N ALA A 195 0.20 -13.77 14.69
CA ALA A 195 -0.10 -12.39 15.08
C ALA A 195 0.79 -11.92 16.23
N ASN A 196 1.01 -12.76 17.24
CA ASN A 196 1.89 -12.44 18.36
C ASN A 196 3.35 -12.28 17.91
N GLU A 197 3.83 -13.12 17.00
CA GLU A 197 5.18 -13.01 16.44
C GLU A 197 5.35 -11.70 15.67
N MET A 198 4.41 -11.35 14.79
CA MET A 198 4.43 -10.10 14.02
C MET A 198 4.43 -8.87 14.94
N VAL A 199 3.62 -8.87 16.00
CA VAL A 199 3.62 -7.77 16.97
C VAL A 199 4.93 -7.72 17.76
N ALA A 200 5.53 -8.88 18.06
CA ALA A 200 6.81 -8.93 18.74
C ALA A 200 7.95 -8.36 17.88
N THR A 201 7.96 -8.65 16.57
CA THR A 201 8.95 -8.06 15.65
C THR A 201 8.75 -6.56 15.53
N GLU A 202 7.51 -6.09 15.37
CA GLU A 202 7.19 -4.65 15.33
C GLU A 202 7.65 -3.95 16.63
N ARG A 203 7.37 -4.53 17.80
CA ARG A 203 7.82 -3.96 19.08
C ARG A 203 9.34 -3.85 19.16
N LYS A 204 10.08 -4.85 18.66
CA LYS A 204 11.55 -4.84 18.62
C LYS A 204 12.07 -3.76 17.66
N GLU A 205 11.52 -3.68 16.45
CA GLU A 205 11.92 -2.71 15.44
C GLU A 205 11.59 -1.28 15.87
N HIS A 206 10.39 -1.08 16.41
CA HIS A 206 9.96 0.21 16.95
C HIS A 206 10.83 0.66 18.12
N ALA A 207 11.21 -0.25 19.03
CA ALA A 207 12.16 0.06 20.09
C ALA A 207 13.54 0.48 19.54
N ARG A 208 14.05 -0.24 18.53
CA ARG A 208 15.32 0.08 17.86
C ARG A 208 15.29 1.44 17.16
N LEU A 209 14.19 1.77 16.49
CA LEU A 209 14.00 3.08 15.85
C LEU A 209 13.92 4.20 16.89
N LYS A 210 13.18 3.98 17.98
CA LYS A 210 13.11 4.93 19.10
C LYS A 210 14.47 5.20 19.71
N GLU A 211 15.29 4.17 19.93
CA GLU A 211 16.66 4.34 20.41
C GLU A 211 17.51 5.15 19.43
N ARG A 212 17.40 4.85 18.12
CA ARG A 212 18.12 5.59 17.09
C ARG A 212 17.73 7.06 17.07
N ILE A 213 16.43 7.35 17.16
CA ILE A 213 15.91 8.72 17.23
C ILE A 213 16.49 9.44 18.44
N GLN A 214 16.46 8.83 19.64
CA GLN A 214 17.02 9.45 20.85
C GLN A 214 18.51 9.77 20.72
N VAL A 215 19.30 8.90 20.08
CA VAL A 215 20.73 9.16 19.85
C VAL A 215 20.92 10.34 18.89
N LEU A 216 20.12 10.42 17.84
CA LEU A 216 20.16 11.52 16.87
C LEU A 216 19.77 12.85 17.55
N GLU A 217 18.68 12.87 18.30
CA GLU A 217 18.22 14.05 19.06
C GLU A 217 19.29 14.56 20.03
N ARG A 218 19.96 13.66 20.78
CA ARG A 218 21.07 14.04 21.67
C ARG A 218 22.23 14.66 20.90
N ARG A 219 22.53 14.14 19.71
CA ARG A 219 23.62 14.64 18.87
C ARG A 219 23.27 16.00 18.28
N ASP A 220 22.04 16.17 17.81
CA ASP A 220 21.56 17.42 17.24
C ASP A 220 21.47 18.50 18.32
N ALA A 221 21.07 18.15 19.56
CA ALA A 221 21.15 19.05 20.71
C ALA A 221 22.59 19.53 20.98
N LYS A 222 23.57 18.61 20.97
CA LYS A 222 24.99 18.97 21.12
C LYS A 222 25.46 19.90 19.99
N PHE A 223 25.10 19.60 18.74
CA PHE A 223 25.44 20.48 17.62
C PHE A 223 24.79 21.87 17.77
N GLY A 224 23.52 21.93 18.20
CA GLY A 224 22.83 23.18 18.50
C GLY A 224 23.57 24.03 19.54
N THR A 225 23.97 23.44 20.66
CA THR A 225 24.76 24.16 21.70
C THR A 225 26.10 24.67 21.17
N ARG A 226 26.78 23.89 20.33
CA ARG A 226 28.05 24.30 19.71
C ARG A 226 27.84 25.47 18.74
N VAL A 227 26.78 25.44 17.94
CA VAL A 227 26.46 26.55 17.03
C VAL A 227 26.14 27.81 17.82
N GLN A 228 25.32 27.73 18.87
CA GLN A 228 25.03 28.86 19.75
C GLN A 228 26.31 29.49 20.33
N ALA A 229 27.25 28.68 20.81
CA ALA A 229 28.53 29.16 21.32
C ALA A 229 29.38 29.84 20.22
N LEU A 230 29.32 29.37 18.97
CA LEU A 230 29.99 30.05 17.85
C LEU A 230 29.36 31.42 17.59
N GLU A 231 28.04 31.48 17.51
CA GLU A 231 27.32 32.73 17.29
C GLU A 231 27.59 33.74 18.40
N GLU A 232 27.66 33.32 19.67
CA GLU A 232 28.02 34.19 20.78
C GLU A 232 29.43 34.78 20.62
N ARG A 233 30.41 33.95 20.22
CA ARG A 233 31.77 34.44 19.94
C ARG A 233 31.80 35.41 18.78
N ASP A 234 31.03 35.18 17.73
CA ASP A 234 30.94 36.08 16.59
C ASP A 234 30.26 37.40 16.96
N ARG A 235 29.20 37.36 17.78
CA ARG A 235 28.58 38.56 18.36
C ARG A 235 29.58 39.34 19.21
N GLU A 236 30.41 38.66 20.00
CA GLU A 236 31.45 39.31 20.80
C GLU A 236 32.52 39.97 19.90
N ARG A 237 32.99 39.27 18.87
CA ARG A 237 33.94 39.82 17.89
C ARG A 237 33.38 41.04 17.18
N GLN A 238 32.13 41.00 16.75
CA GLN A 238 31.43 42.13 16.14
C GLN A 238 31.36 43.35 17.08
N ARG A 239 31.03 43.15 18.36
CA ARG A 239 31.03 44.23 19.37
C ARG A 239 32.42 44.85 19.55
N ARG A 240 33.48 44.03 19.55
CA ARG A 240 34.87 44.53 19.64
C ARG A 240 35.24 45.34 18.41
N LEU A 241 34.88 44.87 17.21
CA LEU A 241 35.09 45.60 15.96
C LEU A 241 34.34 46.93 15.97
N GLU A 242 33.07 46.96 16.36
CA GLU A 242 32.28 48.20 16.46
C GLU A 242 32.93 49.21 17.42
N ASN A 243 33.44 48.75 18.57
CA ASN A 243 34.15 49.62 19.51
C ASN A 243 35.45 50.19 18.91
N LEU A 244 36.20 49.37 18.16
CA LEU A 244 37.41 49.79 17.46
C LEU A 244 37.08 50.77 16.34
N GLU A 245 36.06 50.51 15.52
CA GLU A 245 35.57 51.41 14.47
C GLU A 245 35.17 52.77 15.04
N ARG A 246 34.44 52.77 16.17
CA ARG A 246 34.10 54.02 16.88
C ARG A 246 35.34 54.76 17.38
N ALA A 247 36.39 54.05 17.83
CA ALA A 247 37.63 54.66 18.29
C ALA A 247 38.47 55.21 17.13
N VAL A 248 38.62 54.45 16.05
CA VAL A 248 39.29 54.88 14.82
C VAL A 248 38.57 56.09 14.22
N GLY A 249 37.23 56.07 14.12
CA GLY A 249 36.47 57.21 13.64
C GLY A 249 36.62 58.47 14.51
N ARG A 250 36.84 58.33 15.83
CA ARG A 250 37.24 59.46 16.68
C ARG A 250 38.65 59.95 16.35
N ALA A 251 39.61 59.04 16.21
CA ALA A 251 41.00 59.36 15.87
C ALA A 251 41.11 60.06 14.51
N GLU A 252 40.35 59.61 13.51
CA GLU A 252 40.28 60.24 12.19
C GLU A 252 39.74 61.66 12.24
N ARG A 253 38.69 61.91 13.03
CA ARG A 253 38.19 63.29 13.26
C ARG A 253 39.23 64.19 13.92
N VAL A 254 39.91 63.69 14.96
CA VAL A 254 40.98 64.44 15.64
C VAL A 254 42.14 64.71 14.68
N ARG A 255 42.54 63.72 13.86
CA ARG A 255 43.55 63.90 12.81
C ARG A 255 43.12 64.95 11.78
N GLY A 256 41.84 64.99 11.39
CA GLY A 256 41.32 66.03 10.50
C GLY A 256 41.44 67.43 11.10
N VAL A 257 41.10 67.61 12.38
CA VAL A 257 41.20 68.90 13.08
C VAL A 257 42.67 69.32 13.30
N LEU A 258 43.54 68.40 13.74
CA LEU A 258 44.97 68.68 13.96
C LEU A 258 45.75 68.88 12.65
N GLY A 259 45.42 68.11 11.61
CA GLY A 259 46.01 68.25 10.28
C GLY A 259 45.52 69.49 9.53
N GLY A 260 44.28 69.93 9.79
CA GLY A 260 43.74 71.19 9.27
C GLY A 260 44.31 72.45 9.92
N GLY A 261 44.88 72.36 11.12
CA GLY A 261 45.52 73.48 11.82
C GLY A 261 47.02 73.68 11.53
N ALA A 262 47.67 72.74 10.84
CA ALA A 262 49.12 72.75 10.62
C ALA A 262 49.56 73.34 9.26
N GLY A 263 48.62 73.86 8.46
CA GLY A 263 48.88 74.32 7.08
C GLY A 263 48.71 75.83 6.82
N GLU A 264 48.48 76.66 7.84
CA GLU A 264 48.15 78.08 7.65
C GLU A 264 49.08 79.02 8.44
N LYS A 265 50.39 78.77 8.46
CA LYS A 265 51.44 79.79 8.73
C LYS A 265 52.76 79.38 8.07
N GLY A 266 53.06 80.00 6.94
CA GLY A 266 54.31 79.84 6.20
C GLY A 266 54.24 80.62 4.90
#